data_AF-A0A833ZBT0-F1
#
_entry.id   AF-A0A833ZBT0-F1
#
_cell.length_a   1.000
_cell.length_b   1.000
_cell.length_c   1.000
_cell.angle_alpha   90.00
_cell.angle_beta   90.00
_cell.angle_gamma   90.00
#
_symmetry.space_group_name_H-M   'P 1'
#
loop_
_entity.id
_entity.type
_entity.pdbx_description
1 polymer ?
#
loop_
_entity_poly.entity_id
_entity_poly.type
_entity_poly.pdbx_seq_one_letter_code
_entity_poly.pdbx_strand_id
1 'polypeptide(L)'
;MMRPMSDQVQIKVTMNDEDMDTYVFAVGTRKALVRLQKEMQDLSEFCSDKPKSGAKYGLPDSLAILSEMGEVTEGMMDTKMVHFFTHYADKIESVHFSDQFSGPKIMQEEGQPLKLPETKRTLLFTFNVPGSGNTYPKDMEALLPLMNMVIYSIDKAKKFRLNREGKQKADKNRARVEENFLKLTHVQRQEAAQSRREEKKRAEKERIMNEEDPEKQRRLEEAALRREQKKLEKKQMKMKQIKVKAM
;
A
#
# COMPACT_ATOMS: atom_id res chain seq x y z
N MET A 1 -1.65 19.08 30.24
CA MET A 1 -2.42 20.27 29.81
C MET A 1 -3.12 19.90 28.49
N MET A 2 -4.45 19.75 28.48
CA MET A 2 -5.19 19.51 27.23
C MET A 2 -5.08 20.76 26.35
N ARG A 3 -4.54 20.62 25.14
CA ARG A 3 -4.64 21.67 24.12
C ARG A 3 -5.93 21.44 23.34
N PRO A 4 -6.72 22.48 23.07
CA PRO A 4 -7.85 22.37 22.15
C PRO A 4 -7.35 21.86 20.79
N MET A 5 -7.97 20.80 20.28
CA MET A 5 -7.73 20.30 18.93
C MET A 5 -8.91 20.78 18.08
N SER A 6 -8.62 21.32 16.89
CA SER A 6 -9.70 21.68 15.96
C SER A 6 -10.40 20.42 15.48
N ASP A 7 -11.71 20.51 15.25
CA ASP A 7 -12.42 19.45 14.56
C ASP A 7 -11.86 19.28 13.14
N GLN A 8 -12.02 18.10 12.56
CA GLN A 8 -11.51 17.79 11.23
C GLN A 8 -12.60 17.25 10.32
N VAL A 9 -12.59 17.70 9.08
CA VAL A 9 -13.39 17.14 7.99
C VAL A 9 -12.46 16.35 7.09
N GLN A 10 -12.67 15.03 7.04
CA GLN A 10 -11.94 14.13 6.17
C GLN A 10 -12.82 13.73 4.99
N ILE A 11 -12.36 14.05 3.79
CA ILE A 11 -13.05 13.74 2.54
C ILE A 11 -12.23 12.69 1.82
N LYS A 12 -12.86 11.57 1.52
CA LYS A 12 -12.27 10.47 0.77
C LYS A 12 -13.02 10.28 -0.53
N VAL A 13 -12.29 10.41 -1.64
CA VAL A 13 -12.82 10.17 -2.98
C VAL A 13 -12.11 8.94 -3.56
N THR A 14 -12.88 7.89 -3.82
CA THR A 14 -12.39 6.71 -4.56
C THR A 14 -12.53 7.00 -6.06
N MET A 15 -11.41 6.99 -6.77
CA MET A 15 -11.33 7.18 -8.21
C MET A 15 -11.50 5.85 -8.94
N ASN A 16 -11.97 5.88 -10.18
CA ASN A 16 -11.92 4.69 -11.04
C ASN A 16 -10.49 4.39 -11.47
N ASP A 17 -10.20 3.13 -11.80
CA ASP A 17 -8.86 2.71 -12.19
C ASP A 17 -8.35 3.38 -13.48
N GLU A 18 -9.26 3.72 -14.40
CA GLU A 18 -8.93 4.40 -15.65
C GLU A 18 -8.72 5.91 -15.47
N ASP A 19 -9.23 6.46 -14.37
CA ASP A 19 -9.35 7.90 -14.15
C ASP A 19 -8.10 8.54 -13.53
N MET A 20 -7.03 7.82 -13.17
CA MET A 20 -5.96 8.46 -12.37
C MET A 20 -4.48 8.20 -12.72
N ASP A 21 -4.01 7.36 -13.63
CA ASP A 21 -2.54 7.08 -13.72
C ASP A 21 -1.83 6.70 -12.38
N THR A 22 -0.54 6.34 -12.44
CA THR A 22 0.18 5.72 -11.32
C THR A 22 1.09 6.71 -10.59
N TYR A 23 0.59 7.33 -9.51
CA TYR A 23 1.44 8.16 -8.66
C TYR A 23 1.01 8.28 -7.18
N VAL A 24 1.97 8.54 -6.30
CA VAL A 24 1.77 8.94 -4.90
C VAL A 24 2.28 10.37 -4.65
N PHE A 25 1.39 11.21 -4.12
CA PHE A 25 1.62 12.64 -3.90
C PHE A 25 0.85 13.16 -2.69
N ALA A 26 1.48 13.97 -1.86
CA ALA A 26 0.82 14.64 -0.75
C ALA A 26 1.35 16.04 -0.50
N VAL A 27 0.46 16.95 -0.11
CA VAL A 27 0.76 18.32 0.33
C VAL A 27 0.06 18.56 1.65
N GLY A 28 0.72 19.19 2.60
CA GLY A 28 0.12 19.46 3.90
C GLY A 28 1.10 20.09 4.86
N THR A 29 0.67 20.28 6.09
CA THR A 29 1.59 20.75 7.13
C THR A 29 2.71 19.73 7.33
N ARG A 30 3.95 20.18 7.61
CA ARG A 30 5.09 19.26 7.83
C ARG A 30 4.77 18.21 8.89
N LYS A 31 4.09 18.61 9.98
CA LYS A 31 3.70 17.71 11.06
C LYS A 31 2.73 16.63 10.56
N ALA A 32 1.72 17.01 9.79
CA ALA A 32 0.75 16.06 9.23
C ALA A 32 1.42 15.12 8.22
N LEU A 33 2.29 15.62 7.33
CA LEU A 33 2.97 14.77 6.35
C LEU A 33 3.93 13.76 6.98
N VAL A 34 4.70 14.16 8.00
CA VAL A 34 5.57 13.21 8.73
C VAL A 34 4.74 12.13 9.44
N ARG A 35 3.58 12.50 9.99
CA ARG A 35 2.65 11.55 10.60
C ARG A 35 2.09 10.59 9.54
N LEU A 36 1.57 11.12 8.43
CA LEU A 36 1.03 10.34 7.33
C LEU A 36 2.07 9.39 6.70
N GLN A 37 3.34 9.79 6.56
CA GLN A 37 4.41 8.88 6.12
C GLN A 37 4.60 7.67 7.04
N LYS A 38 4.39 7.85 8.34
CA LYS A 38 4.50 6.76 9.31
C LYS A 38 3.26 5.89 9.30
N GLU A 39 2.09 6.51 9.25
CA GLU A 39 0.78 5.87 9.38
C GLU A 39 0.28 5.22 8.09
N MET A 40 0.68 5.70 6.92
CA MET A 40 0.16 5.24 5.62
C MET A 40 1.21 4.43 4.88
N GLN A 41 0.82 3.25 4.36
CA GLN A 41 1.75 2.33 3.73
C GLN A 41 2.30 2.88 2.41
N ASP A 42 1.43 3.45 1.59
CA ASP A 42 1.77 4.07 0.31
C ASP A 42 2.82 5.19 0.48
N LEU A 43 2.57 6.17 1.33
CA LEU A 43 3.51 7.28 1.54
C LEU A 43 4.86 6.79 2.08
N SER A 44 4.86 5.74 2.90
CA SER A 44 6.09 5.16 3.43
C SER A 44 6.93 4.43 2.38
N GLU A 45 6.29 3.70 1.47
CA GLU A 45 6.96 2.86 0.47
C GLU A 45 7.39 3.66 -0.77
N PHE A 46 6.54 4.61 -1.19
CA PHE A 46 6.73 5.35 -2.43
C PHE A 46 7.40 6.72 -2.24
N CYS A 47 7.33 7.28 -1.02
CA CYS A 47 7.81 8.62 -0.75
C CYS A 47 8.76 8.66 0.46
N SER A 48 9.89 7.99 0.31
CA SER A 48 10.93 7.82 1.35
C SER A 48 11.60 9.12 1.79
N ASP A 49 11.54 10.17 0.96
CA ASP A 49 12.15 11.46 1.26
C ASP A 49 11.39 12.20 2.36
N LYS A 50 12.11 13.01 3.16
CA LYS A 50 11.48 13.94 4.09
C LYS A 50 10.62 14.97 3.33
N PRO A 51 9.49 15.45 3.91
CA PRO A 51 8.67 16.48 3.29
C PRO A 51 9.50 17.73 2.91
N LYS A 52 9.48 18.08 1.62
CA LYS A 52 10.27 19.18 1.03
C LYS A 52 9.48 20.48 1.07
N SER A 53 10.19 21.61 1.05
CA SER A 53 9.52 22.92 0.95
C SER A 53 8.78 23.06 -0.37
N GLY A 54 7.57 23.60 -0.34
CA GLY A 54 6.78 23.93 -1.52
C GLY A 54 7.07 25.31 -2.10
N ALA A 55 8.03 26.06 -1.54
CA ALA A 55 8.32 27.44 -1.94
C ALA A 55 8.63 27.62 -3.44
N LYS A 56 9.31 26.63 -4.07
CA LYS A 56 9.54 26.62 -5.53
C LYS A 56 8.25 26.72 -6.35
N TYR A 57 7.14 26.24 -5.79
CA TYR A 57 5.82 26.20 -6.42
C TYR A 57 4.89 27.31 -5.92
N GLY A 58 5.40 28.29 -5.15
CA GLY A 58 4.59 29.37 -4.60
C GLY A 58 3.72 28.97 -3.40
N LEU A 59 4.00 27.83 -2.76
CA LEU A 59 3.31 27.43 -1.53
C LEU A 59 3.89 28.17 -0.31
N PRO A 60 3.05 28.46 0.71
CA PRO A 60 3.52 29.03 1.97
C PRO A 60 4.43 28.06 2.73
N ASP A 61 5.33 28.60 3.57
CA ASP A 61 6.30 27.81 4.34
C ASP A 61 5.68 26.85 5.36
N SER A 62 4.41 27.11 5.73
CA SER A 62 3.58 26.25 6.57
C SER A 62 3.26 24.90 5.92
N LEU A 63 3.29 24.85 4.59
CA LEU A 63 3.03 23.64 3.81
C LEU A 63 4.32 23.04 3.28
N ALA A 64 4.31 21.72 3.15
CA ALA A 64 5.36 20.93 2.55
C ALA A 64 4.76 19.97 1.52
N ILE A 65 5.64 19.44 0.68
CA ILE A 65 5.29 18.50 -0.38
C ILE A 65 6.04 17.21 -0.15
N LEU A 66 5.35 16.12 -0.43
CA LEU A 66 5.85 14.77 -0.43
C LEU A 66 5.40 14.16 -1.75
N SER A 67 6.33 13.64 -2.53
CA SER A 67 6.00 13.05 -3.82
C SER A 67 7.02 12.00 -4.20
N GLU A 68 6.58 10.94 -4.87
CA GLU A 68 7.52 9.96 -5.44
C GLU A 68 8.34 10.54 -6.60
N MET A 69 7.84 11.59 -7.26
CA MET A 69 8.40 12.12 -8.50
C MET A 69 8.20 13.63 -8.66
N GLY A 70 9.24 14.31 -9.18
CA GLY A 70 9.20 15.75 -9.47
C GLY A 70 8.11 16.12 -10.49
N GLU A 71 7.97 15.31 -11.55
CA GLU A 71 6.93 15.49 -12.59
C GLU A 71 5.51 15.51 -12.01
N VAL A 72 5.21 14.66 -11.03
CA VAL A 72 3.91 14.63 -10.36
C VAL A 72 3.67 15.92 -9.61
N THR A 73 4.71 16.42 -8.92
CA THR A 73 4.61 17.70 -8.21
C THR A 73 4.35 18.86 -9.18
N GLU A 74 5.10 18.92 -10.29
CA GLU A 74 4.94 19.95 -11.31
C GLU A 74 3.56 19.87 -12.01
N GLY A 75 3.06 18.66 -12.25
CA GLY A 75 1.75 18.45 -12.86
C GLY A 75 0.57 18.81 -11.95
N MET A 76 0.67 18.53 -10.65
CA MET A 76 -0.38 18.80 -9.67
C MET A 76 -0.41 20.26 -9.20
N MET A 77 0.75 20.93 -9.13
CA MET A 77 0.87 22.31 -8.62
C MET A 77 0.70 23.36 -9.73
N ASP A 78 -0.47 23.42 -10.34
CA ASP A 78 -0.80 24.53 -11.25
C ASP A 78 -1.24 25.80 -10.49
N THR A 79 -1.40 26.89 -11.23
CA THR A 79 -1.76 28.20 -10.67
C THR A 79 -3.02 28.16 -9.81
N LYS A 80 -4.03 27.37 -10.18
CA LYS A 80 -5.30 27.31 -9.45
C LYS A 80 -5.15 26.49 -8.17
N MET A 81 -4.41 25.38 -8.22
CA MET A 81 -4.11 24.57 -7.04
C MET A 81 -3.26 25.33 -6.03
N VAL A 82 -2.22 26.04 -6.51
CA VAL A 82 -1.38 26.91 -5.68
C VAL A 82 -2.23 28.02 -5.05
N HIS A 83 -3.15 28.62 -5.81
CA HIS A 83 -4.06 29.63 -5.27
C HIS A 83 -4.90 29.09 -4.10
N PHE A 84 -5.48 27.89 -4.22
CA PHE A 84 -6.21 27.23 -3.13
C PHE A 84 -5.32 27.00 -1.90
N PHE A 85 -4.14 26.43 -2.09
CA PHE A 85 -3.22 26.17 -0.98
C PHE A 85 -2.77 27.43 -0.28
N THR A 86 -2.53 28.52 -1.01
CA THR A 86 -2.08 29.79 -0.43
C THR A 86 -3.22 30.52 0.27
N HIS A 87 -4.43 30.53 -0.29
CA HIS A 87 -5.57 31.25 0.31
C HIS A 87 -6.21 30.51 1.50
N TYR A 88 -6.13 29.19 1.53
CA TYR A 88 -6.76 28.36 2.56
C TYR A 88 -5.74 27.52 3.36
N ALA A 89 -4.47 27.93 3.37
CA ALA A 89 -3.36 27.22 4.02
C ALA A 89 -3.64 26.88 5.48
N ASP A 90 -4.35 27.77 6.19
CA ASP A 90 -4.72 27.66 7.60
C ASP A 90 -5.76 26.56 7.86
N LYS A 91 -6.59 26.25 6.85
CA LYS A 91 -7.67 25.25 6.94
C LYS A 91 -7.25 23.90 6.37
N ILE A 92 -6.14 23.82 5.64
CA ILE A 92 -5.67 22.57 5.03
C ILE A 92 -4.67 21.89 5.96
N GLU A 93 -5.03 20.75 6.52
CA GLU A 93 -4.06 19.91 7.23
C GLU A 93 -3.23 19.09 6.24
N SER A 94 -3.91 18.39 5.34
CA SER A 94 -3.28 17.57 4.30
C SER A 94 -4.19 17.27 3.11
N VAL A 95 -3.57 17.06 1.96
CA VAL A 95 -4.14 16.58 0.71
C VAL A 95 -3.24 15.45 0.25
N HIS A 96 -3.78 14.27 0.01
CA HIS A 96 -3.03 13.05 -0.32
C HIS A 96 -3.69 12.31 -1.47
N PHE A 97 -2.97 12.15 -2.57
CA PHE A 97 -3.37 11.43 -3.77
C PHE A 97 -2.50 10.18 -3.90
N SER A 98 -3.13 9.03 -4.08
CA SER A 98 -2.41 7.76 -4.17
C SER A 98 -3.16 6.76 -5.03
N ASP A 99 -2.48 6.14 -5.99
CA ASP A 99 -2.95 4.94 -6.68
C ASP A 99 -2.74 3.67 -5.85
N GLN A 100 -1.95 3.75 -4.78
CA GLN A 100 -1.53 2.62 -3.93
C GLN A 100 -2.17 2.65 -2.54
N PHE A 101 -3.26 3.40 -2.36
CA PHE A 101 -3.88 3.55 -1.04
C PHE A 101 -4.53 2.23 -0.59
N SER A 102 -4.00 1.66 0.48
CA SER A 102 -4.51 0.44 1.13
C SER A 102 -5.06 0.68 2.54
N GLY A 103 -5.20 1.96 2.94
CA GLY A 103 -5.54 2.35 4.30
C GLY A 103 -4.32 2.51 5.22
N PRO A 104 -4.56 2.74 6.52
CA PRO A 104 -3.50 2.84 7.51
C PRO A 104 -2.66 1.57 7.57
N LYS A 105 -1.36 1.71 7.85
CA LYS A 105 -0.46 0.60 8.14
C LYS A 105 -1.03 -0.19 9.30
N ILE A 106 -1.37 -1.44 9.04
CA ILE A 106 -1.74 -2.37 10.08
C ILE A 106 -0.45 -2.76 10.79
N MET A 107 -0.21 -2.23 11.99
CA MET A 107 0.83 -2.75 12.89
C MET A 107 0.30 -4.08 13.44
N GLN A 108 0.58 -5.19 12.76
CA GLN A 108 0.07 -6.50 13.15
C GLN A 108 0.98 -7.12 14.23
N GLU A 109 0.42 -7.34 15.42
CA GLU A 109 1.01 -8.19 16.48
C GLU A 109 0.91 -9.69 16.14
N GLU A 110 0.03 -10.09 15.19
CA GLU A 110 -0.17 -11.48 14.77
C GLU A 110 0.09 -11.68 13.27
N GLY A 111 1.32 -12.09 12.94
CA GLY A 111 1.72 -12.62 11.62
C GLY A 111 1.77 -11.57 10.51
N GLN A 112 2.69 -11.72 9.54
CA GLN A 112 2.65 -10.85 8.35
C GLN A 112 1.56 -11.36 7.40
N PRO A 113 0.83 -10.45 6.73
CA PRO A 113 -0.19 -10.85 5.77
C PRO A 113 0.47 -11.62 4.61
N LEU A 114 -0.09 -12.78 4.28
CA LEU A 114 0.40 -13.64 3.18
C LEU A 114 0.01 -13.10 1.79
N LYS A 115 -0.83 -12.06 1.74
CA LYS A 115 -1.30 -11.41 0.51
C LYS A 115 -1.03 -9.92 0.58
N LEU A 116 -0.70 -9.34 -0.58
CA LEU A 116 -0.59 -7.89 -0.73
C LEU A 116 -1.93 -7.24 -0.38
N PRO A 117 -1.91 -6.10 0.34
CA PRO A 117 -3.11 -5.31 0.56
C PRO A 117 -3.75 -4.91 -0.77
N GLU A 118 -5.08 -4.89 -0.81
CA GLU A 118 -5.81 -4.34 -1.94
C GLU A 118 -5.61 -2.82 -1.96
N THR A 119 -5.11 -2.30 -3.09
CA THR A 119 -4.88 -0.88 -3.28
C THR A 119 -6.00 -0.25 -4.10
N LYS A 120 -6.33 1.01 -3.79
CA LYS A 120 -7.36 1.77 -4.48
C LYS A 120 -6.85 3.16 -4.82
N ARG A 121 -7.25 3.65 -5.99
CA ARG A 121 -6.98 5.03 -6.39
C ARG A 121 -7.83 5.98 -5.57
N THR A 122 -7.19 6.76 -4.70
CA THR A 122 -7.88 7.52 -3.67
C THR A 122 -7.29 8.93 -3.57
N LEU A 123 -8.19 9.91 -3.49
CA LEU A 123 -7.87 11.28 -3.09
C LEU A 123 -8.41 11.49 -1.66
N LEU A 124 -7.54 11.88 -0.75
CA LEU A 124 -7.84 12.17 0.64
C LEU A 124 -7.58 13.64 0.91
N PHE A 125 -8.53 14.29 1.57
CA PHE A 125 -8.41 15.66 2.00
C PHE A 125 -8.74 15.71 3.48
N THR A 126 -7.87 16.33 4.27
CA THR A 126 -8.12 16.59 5.68
C THR A 126 -8.08 18.09 5.91
N PHE A 127 -9.24 18.65 6.25
CA PHE A 127 -9.41 20.06 6.54
C PHE A 127 -9.67 20.26 8.03
N ASN A 128 -9.04 21.29 8.60
CA ASN A 128 -9.31 21.73 9.96
C ASN A 128 -10.50 22.68 9.94
N VAL A 129 -11.50 22.40 10.78
CA VAL A 129 -12.62 23.31 10.96
C VAL A 129 -12.16 24.49 11.82
N PRO A 130 -12.43 25.75 11.42
CA PRO A 130 -12.14 26.91 12.25
C PRO A 130 -12.85 26.83 13.60
N GLY A 131 -12.26 27.44 14.64
CA GLY A 131 -12.86 27.50 15.99
C GLY A 131 -12.12 26.72 17.07
N SER A 132 -11.12 25.89 16.71
CA SER A 132 -10.24 25.20 17.68
C SER A 132 -11.01 24.43 18.77
N GLY A 133 -12.07 23.73 18.37
CA GLY A 133 -12.95 22.96 19.25
C GLY A 133 -14.18 23.72 19.76
N ASN A 134 -14.28 25.03 19.46
CA ASN A 134 -15.50 25.83 19.65
C ASN A 134 -16.16 26.14 18.29
N THR A 135 -16.45 25.08 17.55
CA THR A 135 -16.97 25.16 16.17
C THR A 135 -18.44 25.56 16.15
N TYR A 136 -18.81 26.53 15.31
CA TYR A 136 -20.20 26.90 15.03
C TYR A 136 -20.57 26.62 13.56
N PRO A 137 -21.87 26.53 13.20
CA PRO A 137 -22.29 26.29 11.82
C PRO A 137 -21.70 27.27 10.78
N LYS A 138 -21.50 28.54 11.15
CA LYS A 138 -20.85 29.55 10.32
C LYS A 138 -19.38 29.20 9.96
N ASP A 139 -18.68 28.46 10.82
CA ASP A 139 -17.30 28.06 10.59
C ASP A 139 -17.22 26.94 9.54
N MET A 140 -18.31 26.18 9.36
CA MET A 140 -18.44 25.18 8.30
C MET A 140 -18.60 25.83 6.91
N GLU A 141 -19.26 26.99 6.82
CA GLU A 141 -19.40 27.73 5.55
C GLU A 141 -18.04 28.16 4.99
N ALA A 142 -17.06 28.42 5.86
CA ALA A 142 -15.70 28.75 5.46
C ALA A 142 -14.97 27.59 4.75
N LEU A 143 -15.48 26.36 4.86
CA LEU A 143 -14.95 25.19 4.16
C LEU A 143 -15.58 24.99 2.76
N LEU A 144 -16.64 25.72 2.42
CA LEU A 144 -17.32 25.58 1.12
C LEU A 144 -16.36 25.75 -0.07
N PRO A 145 -15.44 26.74 -0.10
CA PRO A 145 -14.47 26.85 -1.19
C PRO A 145 -13.52 25.66 -1.31
N LEU A 146 -13.26 24.93 -0.22
CA LEU A 146 -12.44 23.72 -0.26
C LEU A 146 -13.15 22.56 -0.95
N MET A 147 -14.49 22.54 -0.98
CA MET A 147 -15.24 21.59 -1.82
C MET A 147 -14.97 21.82 -3.31
N ASN A 148 -14.83 23.09 -3.73
CA ASN A 148 -14.41 23.41 -5.10
C ASN A 148 -12.98 22.93 -5.37
N MET A 149 -12.08 22.97 -4.37
CA MET A 149 -10.74 22.40 -4.49
C MET A 149 -10.80 20.88 -4.64
N VAL A 150 -11.67 20.18 -3.91
CA VAL A 150 -11.88 18.73 -4.06
C VAL A 150 -12.34 18.39 -5.48
N ILE A 151 -13.38 19.05 -5.97
CA ILE A 151 -13.90 18.84 -7.33
C ILE A 151 -12.83 19.13 -8.38
N TYR A 152 -12.10 20.24 -8.21
CA TYR A 152 -10.99 20.59 -9.08
C TYR A 152 -9.90 19.51 -9.10
N SER A 153 -9.56 18.96 -7.94
CA SER A 153 -8.54 17.92 -7.78
C SER A 153 -8.95 16.63 -8.48
N ILE A 154 -10.24 16.27 -8.46
CA ILE A 154 -10.77 15.11 -9.21
C ILE A 154 -10.55 15.32 -10.72
N ASP A 155 -10.97 16.47 -11.26
CA ASP A 155 -10.79 16.78 -12.68
C ASP A 155 -9.31 16.82 -13.09
N LYS A 156 -8.46 17.33 -12.19
CA LYS A 156 -7.02 17.40 -12.42
C LYS A 156 -6.38 16.02 -12.45
N ALA A 157 -6.72 15.15 -11.49
CA ALA A 157 -6.25 13.76 -11.46
C ALA A 157 -6.68 12.98 -12.71
N LYS A 158 -7.88 13.25 -13.24
CA LYS A 158 -8.37 12.68 -14.52
C LYS A 158 -7.56 13.08 -15.73
N LYS A 159 -7.12 14.34 -15.78
CA LYS A 159 -6.40 14.89 -16.94
C LYS A 159 -4.91 14.63 -16.88
N PHE A 160 -4.34 14.54 -15.68
CA PHE A 160 -2.91 14.34 -15.52
C PHE A 160 -2.51 12.93 -15.94
N ARG A 161 -1.50 12.87 -16.80
CA ARG A 161 -0.87 11.63 -17.27
C ARG A 161 0.63 11.81 -17.22
N LEU A 162 1.31 10.80 -16.70
CA LEU A 162 2.76 10.75 -16.68
C LEU A 162 3.29 10.64 -18.10
N ASN A 163 4.44 11.25 -18.33
CA ASN A 163 5.21 11.01 -19.54
C ASN A 163 5.73 9.56 -19.55
N ARG A 164 6.32 9.15 -20.69
CA ARG A 164 6.81 7.79 -20.89
C ARG A 164 7.88 7.36 -19.88
N GLU A 165 8.76 8.27 -19.47
CA GLU A 165 9.80 8.00 -18.48
C GLU A 165 9.21 7.91 -17.07
N GLY A 166 8.26 8.79 -16.77
CA GLY A 166 7.55 8.81 -15.50
C GLY A 166 6.77 7.54 -15.26
N LYS A 167 6.03 7.08 -16.28
CA LYS A 167 5.32 5.80 -16.23
C LYS A 167 6.27 4.62 -16.00
N GLN A 168 7.40 4.57 -16.69
CA GLN A 168 8.40 3.51 -16.47
C GLN A 168 8.98 3.54 -15.05
N LYS A 169 9.20 4.73 -14.48
CA LYS A 169 9.69 4.88 -13.10
C LYS A 169 8.63 4.45 -12.09
N ALA A 170 7.38 4.84 -12.32
CA ALA A 170 6.24 4.43 -11.52
C ALA A 170 6.08 2.90 -11.49
N ASP A 171 6.10 2.25 -12.66
CA ASP A 171 5.98 0.80 -12.78
C ASP A 171 7.14 0.07 -12.08
N LYS A 172 8.38 0.56 -12.23
CA LYS A 172 9.55 0.03 -11.52
C LYS A 172 9.43 0.15 -10.00
N ASN A 173 8.92 1.27 -9.50
CA ASN A 173 8.69 1.47 -8.07
C ASN A 173 7.67 0.46 -7.53
N ARG A 174 6.57 0.23 -8.25
CA ARG A 174 5.50 -0.72 -7.87
C ARG A 174 6.01 -2.16 -7.88
N ALA A 175 6.73 -2.56 -8.92
CA ALA A 175 7.37 -3.87 -9.00
C ALA A 175 8.37 -4.11 -7.86
N ARG A 176 9.15 -3.09 -7.48
CA ARG A 176 10.09 -3.17 -6.35
C ARG A 176 9.36 -3.42 -5.02
N VAL A 177 8.23 -2.74 -4.78
CA VAL A 177 7.44 -2.92 -3.56
C VAL A 177 6.83 -4.33 -3.51
N GLU A 178 6.27 -4.81 -4.63
CA GLU A 178 5.82 -6.21 -4.72
C GLU A 178 6.96 -7.20 -4.47
N GLU A 179 8.13 -7.00 -5.06
CA GLU A 179 9.29 -7.86 -4.87
C GLU A 179 9.74 -7.90 -3.40
N ASN A 180 9.79 -6.75 -2.73
CA ASN A 180 10.12 -6.63 -1.32
C ASN A 180 9.12 -7.39 -0.44
N PHE A 181 7.82 -7.25 -0.74
CA PHE A 181 6.77 -8.00 -0.06
C PHE A 181 6.90 -9.51 -0.27
N LEU A 182 7.19 -9.93 -1.50
CA LEU A 182 7.38 -11.34 -1.82
C LEU A 182 8.59 -11.93 -1.08
N LYS A 183 9.69 -11.19 -0.99
CA LYS A 183 10.88 -11.59 -0.22
C LYS A 183 10.57 -11.71 1.26
N LEU A 184 9.90 -10.70 1.84
CA LEU A 184 9.53 -10.66 3.25
C LEU A 184 8.64 -11.87 3.64
N THR A 185 7.66 -12.19 2.80
CA THR A 185 6.70 -13.28 3.04
C THR A 185 7.18 -14.66 2.56
N HIS A 186 8.40 -14.79 2.00
CA HIS A 186 8.87 -16.04 1.42
C HIS A 186 8.91 -17.18 2.46
N VAL A 187 9.49 -16.90 3.64
CA VAL A 187 9.64 -17.89 4.72
C VAL A 187 8.27 -18.39 5.20
N GLN A 188 7.36 -17.47 5.49
CA GLN A 188 6.01 -17.81 5.95
C GLN A 188 5.22 -18.59 4.90
N ARG A 189 5.37 -18.25 3.60
CA ARG A 189 4.75 -19.01 2.51
C ARG A 189 5.34 -20.41 2.40
N GLN A 190 6.65 -20.56 2.60
CA GLN A 190 7.30 -21.87 2.63
C GLN A 190 6.83 -22.71 3.81
N GLU A 191 6.73 -22.12 5.01
CA GLU A 191 6.22 -22.78 6.22
C GLU A 191 4.76 -23.19 6.07
N ALA A 192 3.89 -22.29 5.60
CA ALA A 192 2.49 -22.61 5.33
C ALA A 192 2.33 -23.72 4.28
N ALA A 193 3.18 -23.72 3.24
CA ALA A 193 3.19 -24.78 2.23
C ALA A 193 3.70 -26.13 2.77
N GLN A 194 4.66 -26.11 3.71
CA GLN A 194 5.14 -27.31 4.39
C GLN A 194 4.07 -27.87 5.35
N SER A 195 3.49 -27.03 6.21
CA SER A 195 2.41 -27.41 7.13
C SER A 195 1.23 -28.04 6.39
N ARG A 196 0.74 -27.42 5.30
CA ARG A 196 -0.33 -28.00 4.47
C ARG A 196 0.04 -29.33 3.82
N ARG A 197 1.32 -29.54 3.48
CA ARG A 197 1.79 -30.83 2.93
C ARG A 197 1.85 -31.90 4.01
N GLU A 198 2.27 -31.55 5.22
CA GLU A 198 2.35 -32.46 6.35
C GLU A 198 0.96 -32.84 6.86
N GLU A 199 0.04 -31.88 6.94
CA GLU A 199 -1.36 -32.12 7.29
C GLU A 199 -2.04 -33.07 6.29
N LYS A 200 -1.87 -32.84 4.97
CA LYS A 200 -2.37 -33.76 3.94
C LYS A 200 -1.77 -35.16 4.05
N LYS A 201 -0.47 -35.27 4.34
CA LYS A 201 0.18 -36.57 4.56
C LYS A 201 -0.36 -37.28 5.79
N ARG A 202 -0.60 -36.55 6.88
CA ARG A 202 -1.15 -37.10 8.12
C ARG A 202 -2.60 -37.58 7.90
N ALA A 203 -3.43 -36.77 7.24
CA ALA A 203 -4.80 -37.14 6.88
C ALA A 203 -4.86 -38.35 5.94
N GLU A 204 -3.97 -38.43 4.94
CA GLU A 204 -3.89 -39.61 4.06
C GLU A 204 -3.47 -40.87 4.84
N LYS A 205 -2.50 -40.75 5.76
CA LYS A 205 -2.06 -41.86 6.61
C LYS A 205 -3.15 -42.34 7.57
N GLU A 206 -3.87 -41.40 8.20
CA GLU A 206 -5.00 -41.70 9.08
C GLU A 206 -6.14 -42.37 8.32
N ARG A 207 -6.42 -41.92 7.09
CA ARG A 207 -7.43 -42.55 6.22
C ARG A 207 -7.06 -43.98 5.81
N ILE A 208 -5.77 -44.27 5.60
CA ILE A 208 -5.30 -45.64 5.28
C ILE A 208 -5.38 -46.53 6.53
N MET A 209 -5.04 -45.99 7.71
CA MET A 209 -5.08 -46.71 8.99
C MET A 209 -6.51 -47.05 9.43
N ASN A 210 -7.50 -46.23 9.07
CA ASN A 210 -8.92 -46.43 9.38
C ASN A 210 -9.69 -47.22 8.29
N GLU A 211 -9.01 -47.86 7.33
CA GLU A 211 -9.68 -48.70 6.32
C GLU A 211 -10.05 -50.07 6.94
N GLU A 212 -11.32 -50.46 6.85
CA GLU A 212 -11.85 -51.67 7.52
C GLU A 212 -11.49 -52.99 6.80
N ASP A 213 -11.15 -52.94 5.51
CA ASP A 213 -10.78 -54.10 4.70
C ASP A 213 -9.25 -54.36 4.76
N PRO A 214 -8.80 -55.50 5.33
CA PRO A 214 -7.38 -55.82 5.48
C PRO A 214 -6.59 -55.93 4.17
N GLU A 215 -7.21 -56.42 3.08
CA GLU A 215 -6.52 -56.53 1.78
C GLU A 215 -6.36 -55.14 1.14
N LYS A 216 -7.37 -54.30 1.28
CA LYS A 216 -7.37 -52.94 0.74
C LYS A 216 -6.40 -52.04 1.50
N GLN A 217 -6.31 -52.17 2.83
CA GLN A 217 -5.32 -51.47 3.65
C GLN A 217 -3.88 -51.81 3.19
N ARG A 218 -3.54 -53.10 3.07
CA ARG A 218 -2.19 -53.52 2.61
C ARG A 218 -1.83 -52.97 1.24
N ARG A 219 -2.76 -52.99 0.28
CA ARG A 219 -2.54 -52.40 -1.05
C ARG A 219 -2.29 -50.89 -0.99
N LEU A 220 -3.02 -50.17 -0.16
CA LEU A 220 -2.87 -48.72 0.00
C LEU A 220 -1.54 -48.35 0.67
N GLU A 221 -1.12 -49.10 1.70
CA GLU A 221 0.17 -48.93 2.38
C GLU A 221 1.36 -49.19 1.44
N GLU A 222 1.36 -50.31 0.72
CA GLU A 222 2.41 -50.64 -0.26
C GLU A 222 2.50 -49.60 -1.39
N ALA A 223 1.36 -49.11 -1.87
CA ALA A 223 1.32 -48.05 -2.87
C ALA A 223 1.87 -46.71 -2.34
N ALA A 224 1.60 -46.36 -1.09
CA ALA A 224 2.13 -45.17 -0.44
C ALA A 224 3.66 -45.24 -0.26
N LEU A 225 4.16 -46.39 0.22
CA LEU A 225 5.59 -46.66 0.45
C LEU A 225 6.39 -46.60 -0.87
N ARG A 226 5.85 -47.21 -1.94
CA ARG A 226 6.44 -47.16 -3.28
C ARG A 226 6.48 -45.74 -3.86
N ARG A 227 5.46 -44.91 -3.58
CA ARG A 227 5.44 -43.49 -3.99
C ARG A 227 6.49 -42.67 -3.23
N GLU A 228 6.71 -42.96 -1.95
CA GLU A 228 7.72 -42.27 -1.14
C GLU A 228 9.15 -42.63 -1.55
N GLN A 229 9.44 -43.93 -1.74
CA GLN A 229 10.74 -44.39 -2.25
C GLN A 229 11.09 -43.73 -3.59
N LYS A 230 10.17 -43.72 -4.56
CA LYS A 230 10.37 -43.04 -5.85
C LYS A 230 10.65 -41.54 -5.70
N LYS A 231 10.06 -40.86 -4.70
CA LYS A 231 10.33 -39.44 -4.43
C LYS A 231 11.75 -39.25 -3.85
N LEU A 232 12.18 -40.14 -2.96
CA LEU A 232 13.50 -40.12 -2.34
C LEU A 232 14.61 -40.38 -3.37
N GLU A 233 14.45 -41.39 -4.21
CA GLU A 233 15.38 -41.72 -5.31
C GLU A 233 15.55 -40.53 -6.27
N LYS A 234 14.44 -39.91 -6.71
CA LYS A 234 14.49 -38.73 -7.58
C LYS A 234 15.22 -37.55 -6.93
N LYS A 235 15.04 -37.33 -5.62
CA LYS A 235 15.78 -36.29 -4.89
C LYS A 235 17.28 -36.60 -4.83
N GLN A 236 17.65 -37.85 -4.56
CA GLN A 236 19.05 -38.26 -4.53
C GLN A 236 19.74 -38.13 -5.89
N MET A 237 19.07 -38.53 -6.99
CA MET A 237 19.60 -38.37 -8.35
C MET A 237 19.85 -36.90 -8.70
N LYS A 238 18.92 -36.00 -8.36
CA LYS A 238 19.08 -34.55 -8.60
C LYS A 238 20.24 -33.95 -7.80
N MET A 239 20.41 -34.33 -6.52
CA MET A 239 21.54 -33.85 -5.72
C MET A 239 22.89 -34.32 -6.25
N LYS A 240 22.98 -35.55 -6.78
CA LYS A 240 24.19 -36.06 -7.44
C LYS A 240 24.53 -35.25 -8.69
N GLN A 241 23.54 -34.90 -9.52
CA GLN A 241 23.77 -34.10 -10.74
C GLN A 241 24.22 -32.65 -10.45
N ILE A 242 23.69 -32.03 -9.39
CA ILE A 242 24.09 -30.67 -9.01
C ILE A 242 25.54 -30.65 -8.50
N LYS A 243 25.97 -31.66 -7.73
CA LYS A 243 27.37 -31.78 -7.28
C LYS A 243 28.37 -31.96 -8.43
N VAL A 244 27.99 -32.67 -9.49
CA VAL A 244 28.86 -32.92 -10.66
C VAL A 244 28.97 -31.68 -11.57
N LYS A 245 27.95 -30.81 -11.63
CA LYS A 245 27.98 -29.56 -12.41
C LYS A 245 28.64 -28.37 -11.70
N ALA A 246 28.90 -28.49 -10.41
CA ALA A 246 29.53 -27.44 -9.59
C ALA A 246 31.03 -27.67 -9.34
N MET A 247 31.59 -28.76 -9.89
CA MET A 247 33.03 -28.99 -10.09
C MET A 247 33.41 -28.61 -11.52
#